data_AF-A0A0Q3KWQ1-F1
#
_entry.id   AF-A0A0Q3KWQ1-F1
#
_cell.length_a   1.000
_cell.length_b   1.000
_cell.length_c   1.000
_cell.angle_alpha   90.00
_cell.angle_beta   90.00
_cell.angle_gamma   90.00
#
_symmetry.space_group_name_H-M   'P 1'
#
loop_
_entity.id
_entity.type
_entity.pdbx_description
1 polymer ?
#
loop_
_entity_poly.entity_id
_entity_poly.type
_entity_poly.pdbx_seq_one_letter_code
_entity_poly.pdbx_strand_id
1 'polypeptide(L)'
;MKIKTDGTMPINDSLEADQPFEPRRIREEGSTAAVLYYYPTRWPLAGGAVLNLSDDAFEQSRFTEAYKPGRVAYVYVAACDDVMASPEVASGLKGLAEDLSLPIFKISATSSEDARERLNDLNLERYGSIYEAEGGYASALGFDKWRTQTIHPRRRPKQGAPISVGPRTIRVVLPRHLSLTAFEKRLADKLSSSQLSKWIQSRAGLEHCRKVGCDPRLGIRMSGYNFGDTDRFSRADEIYIFRPRGEDAERLLTICEIIVHEYVTKKGRRRPRWGWVSPNQGYVSPS
;
A
#
# COMPACT_ATOMS: atom_id res chain seq x y z
N MET A 1 -59.58 12.81 31.60
CA MET A 1 -58.77 13.17 30.41
C MET A 1 -57.72 14.20 30.84
N LYS A 2 -56.51 13.74 31.17
CA LYS A 2 -55.30 14.56 31.30
C LYS A 2 -54.14 13.73 30.78
N ILE A 3 -53.45 14.32 29.81
CA ILE A 3 -52.46 13.72 28.93
C ILE A 3 -51.16 13.54 29.73
N LYS A 4 -50.56 12.34 29.63
CA LYS A 4 -49.19 12.08 30.06
C LYS A 4 -48.25 12.71 29.05
N THR A 5 -47.33 13.57 29.49
CA THR A 5 -46.19 14.02 28.70
C THR A 5 -44.90 13.87 29.51
N ASP A 6 -43.94 13.25 28.81
CA ASP A 6 -42.50 13.31 28.93
C ASP A 6 -41.80 12.77 30.17
N GLY A 7 -41.48 11.47 30.07
CA GLY A 7 -40.27 10.91 30.67
C GLY A 7 -39.04 11.47 29.95
N THR A 8 -38.39 12.44 30.58
CA THR A 8 -37.02 12.83 30.27
C THR A 8 -36.11 11.69 30.72
N MET A 9 -35.56 10.93 29.78
CA MET A 9 -34.44 10.03 30.07
C MET A 9 -33.24 10.89 30.49
N PRO A 10 -32.52 10.55 31.58
CA PRO A 10 -31.26 11.23 31.87
C PRO A 10 -30.28 10.90 30.74
N ILE A 11 -29.90 11.93 30.00
CA ILE A 11 -28.73 11.90 29.12
C ILE A 11 -27.55 11.69 30.05
N ASN A 12 -26.99 10.48 30.03
CA ASN A 12 -25.77 10.16 30.75
C ASN A 12 -24.61 10.78 29.95
N ASP A 13 -24.41 12.09 30.11
CA ASP A 13 -23.32 12.90 29.54
C ASP A 13 -21.97 12.62 30.23
N SER A 14 -21.70 11.34 30.51
CA SER A 14 -20.39 10.85 30.90
C SER A 14 -19.77 10.13 29.71
N LEU A 15 -19.50 10.87 28.63
CA LEU A 15 -18.34 10.58 27.80
C LEU A 15 -17.15 10.85 28.72
N GLU A 16 -16.67 9.82 29.42
CA GLU A 16 -15.37 9.85 30.07
C GLU A 16 -14.39 10.45 29.06
N ALA A 17 -13.82 11.60 29.41
CA ALA A 17 -12.75 12.20 28.66
C ALA A 17 -11.63 11.17 28.60
N ASP A 18 -11.52 10.53 27.44
CA ASP A 18 -10.58 9.44 27.18
C ASP A 18 -9.19 9.95 27.59
N GLN A 19 -8.61 9.36 28.64
CA GLN A 19 -7.32 9.83 29.16
C GLN A 19 -6.32 9.91 27.99
N PRO A 20 -5.52 10.98 27.91
CA PRO A 20 -4.53 11.11 26.84
C PRO A 20 -3.60 9.90 26.87
N PHE A 21 -3.51 9.19 25.74
CA PHE A 21 -2.60 8.06 25.61
C PHE A 21 -1.16 8.58 25.66
N GLU A 22 -0.37 8.15 26.64
CA GLU A 22 1.05 8.46 26.70
C GLU A 22 1.86 7.42 25.89
N PRO A 23 2.46 7.80 24.75
CA PRO A 23 3.21 6.87 23.91
C PRO A 23 4.55 6.49 24.54
N ARG A 24 4.86 5.18 24.55
CA ARG A 24 6.16 4.67 25.01
C ARG A 24 7.18 4.69 23.89
N ARG A 25 8.33 5.35 24.07
CA ARG A 25 9.43 5.34 23.09
C ARG A 25 9.97 3.91 22.89
N ILE A 26 10.24 3.53 21.63
CA ILE A 26 10.79 2.21 21.24
C ILE A 26 12.08 2.29 20.42
N ARG A 27 12.52 3.51 20.08
CA ARG A 27 13.78 3.78 19.39
C ARG A 27 14.62 4.76 20.19
N GLU A 28 15.91 4.74 19.95
CA GLU A 28 16.86 5.69 20.52
C GLU A 28 16.65 7.10 19.97
N GLU A 29 17.30 8.07 20.62
CA GLU A 29 17.37 9.43 20.14
C GLU A 29 18.21 9.57 18.88
N GLY A 30 17.75 10.42 17.95
CA GLY A 30 18.36 10.56 16.63
C GLY A 30 18.10 9.38 15.67
N SER A 31 17.25 8.41 16.03
CA SER A 31 16.87 7.34 15.11
C SER A 31 16.16 7.89 13.87
N THR A 32 16.56 7.43 12.68
CA THR A 32 15.94 7.79 11.39
C THR A 32 14.72 6.94 11.05
N ALA A 33 14.23 6.13 11.99
CA ALA A 33 13.06 5.29 11.79
C ALA A 33 11.78 6.12 11.85
N ALA A 34 10.87 5.90 10.89
CA ALA A 34 9.57 6.55 10.88
C ALA A 34 8.70 6.26 12.12
N VAL A 35 8.95 5.15 12.81
CA VAL A 35 8.19 4.76 14.01
C VAL A 35 9.11 4.76 15.23
N LEU A 36 9.01 5.85 16.00
CA LEU A 36 9.81 6.08 17.21
C LEU A 36 9.10 5.66 18.49
N TYR A 37 7.77 5.65 18.48
CA TYR A 37 6.92 5.37 19.64
C TYR A 37 6.01 4.16 19.41
N TYR A 38 5.69 3.48 20.50
CA TYR A 38 4.70 2.42 20.51
C TYR A 38 3.31 2.99 20.71
N TYR A 39 2.44 2.67 19.76
CA TYR A 39 0.99 2.84 19.87
C TYR A 39 0.36 1.44 19.88
N PRO A 40 -0.63 1.16 20.76
CA PRO A 40 -1.32 -0.13 20.84
C PRO A 40 -2.31 -0.25 19.68
N THR A 41 -1.79 -0.22 18.45
CA THR A 41 -2.51 -0.37 17.19
C THR A 41 -1.90 -1.53 16.45
N ARG A 42 -2.72 -2.52 16.09
CA ARG A 42 -2.25 -3.62 15.24
C ARG A 42 -2.27 -3.16 13.79
N TRP A 43 -1.09 -2.98 13.21
CA TRP A 43 -0.96 -2.67 11.79
C TRP A 43 -1.50 -3.80 10.92
N PRO A 44 -2.09 -3.49 9.75
CA PRO A 44 -2.59 -4.50 8.84
C PRO A 44 -1.42 -5.31 8.26
N LEU A 45 -1.64 -6.60 8.07
CA LEU A 45 -0.67 -7.48 7.43
C LEU A 45 -0.83 -7.43 5.91
N ALA A 46 0.27 -7.37 5.17
CA ALA A 46 0.25 -7.42 3.70
C ALA A 46 -0.44 -8.72 3.23
N GLY A 47 -1.56 -8.64 2.51
CA GLY A 47 -2.31 -9.86 2.13
C GLY A 47 -3.39 -10.31 3.11
N GLY A 48 -3.62 -9.60 4.22
CA GLY A 48 -4.70 -9.87 5.17
C GLY A 48 -4.37 -10.97 6.18
N ALA A 49 -5.36 -11.51 6.88
CA ALA A 49 -5.11 -12.50 7.94
C ALA A 49 -4.62 -13.86 7.41
N VAL A 50 -4.99 -14.23 6.18
CA VAL A 50 -4.76 -15.58 5.63
C VAL A 50 -4.06 -15.51 4.28
N LEU A 51 -2.86 -16.08 4.20
CA LEU A 51 -2.13 -16.33 2.97
C LEU A 51 -1.65 -17.78 2.98
N ASN A 52 -2.36 -18.66 2.29
CA ASN A 52 -2.02 -20.07 2.26
C ASN A 52 -1.71 -20.51 0.83
N LEU A 53 -0.55 -21.15 0.68
CA LEU A 53 -0.16 -21.88 -0.52
C LEU A 53 0.67 -23.08 -0.08
N SER A 54 0.32 -24.27 -0.55
CA SER A 54 1.04 -25.50 -0.23
C SER A 54 2.52 -25.40 -0.61
N ASP A 55 3.40 -26.10 0.12
CA ASP A 55 4.84 -26.08 -0.14
C ASP A 55 5.21 -26.72 -1.48
N ASP A 56 4.47 -27.77 -1.87
CA ASP A 56 4.61 -28.50 -3.13
C ASP A 56 3.80 -27.88 -4.29
N ALA A 57 3.19 -26.70 -4.11
CA ALA A 57 2.20 -26.15 -5.05
C ALA A 57 2.72 -26.01 -6.50
N PHE A 58 4.02 -25.73 -6.67
CA PHE A 58 4.65 -25.57 -7.98
C PHE A 58 5.23 -26.87 -8.54
N GLU A 59 5.24 -27.94 -7.75
CA GLU A 59 5.73 -29.27 -8.15
C GLU A 59 4.58 -30.17 -8.63
N GLN A 60 3.35 -29.86 -8.20
CA GLN A 60 2.15 -30.59 -8.60
C GLN A 60 1.92 -30.54 -10.12
N SER A 61 1.51 -31.67 -10.71
CA SER A 61 1.24 -31.84 -12.15
C SER A 61 0.30 -30.77 -12.72
N ARG A 62 -0.71 -30.37 -11.94
CA ARG A 62 -1.65 -29.30 -12.32
C ARG A 62 -0.97 -27.97 -12.66
N PHE A 63 0.17 -27.67 -12.04
CA PHE A 63 0.97 -26.50 -12.31
C PHE A 63 2.00 -26.79 -13.40
N THR A 64 2.80 -27.85 -13.23
CA THR A 64 3.94 -28.14 -14.12
C THR A 64 3.53 -28.43 -15.56
N GLU A 65 2.40 -29.10 -15.79
CA GLU A 65 1.87 -29.38 -17.13
C GLU A 65 1.25 -28.14 -17.79
N ALA A 66 0.65 -27.25 -16.98
CA ALA A 66 -0.13 -26.10 -17.47
C ALA A 66 0.71 -24.82 -17.60
N TYR A 67 1.76 -24.67 -16.79
CA TYR A 67 2.60 -23.47 -16.80
C TYR A 67 3.37 -23.37 -18.12
N LYS A 68 3.26 -22.20 -18.76
CA LYS A 68 4.10 -21.80 -19.88
C LYS A 68 4.65 -20.42 -19.57
N PRO A 69 5.98 -20.22 -19.65
CA PRO A 69 6.59 -18.93 -19.32
C PRO A 69 6.15 -17.84 -20.30
N GLY A 70 6.02 -16.63 -19.78
CA GLY A 70 5.64 -15.41 -20.49
C GLY A 70 6.64 -14.29 -20.21
N ARG A 71 6.12 -13.09 -19.96
CA ARG A 71 6.95 -11.91 -19.67
C ARG A 71 7.47 -11.93 -18.24
N VAL A 72 8.53 -11.17 -17.98
CA VAL A 72 9.06 -10.96 -16.63
C VAL A 72 8.44 -9.71 -16.03
N ALA A 73 8.08 -9.78 -14.76
CA ALA A 73 7.74 -8.65 -13.92
C ALA A 73 8.73 -8.53 -12.77
N TYR A 74 9.09 -7.30 -12.43
CA TYR A 74 9.94 -6.96 -11.30
C TYR A 74 9.11 -6.22 -10.27
N VAL A 75 8.74 -6.91 -9.19
CA VAL A 75 8.02 -6.31 -8.05
C VAL A 75 9.03 -5.55 -7.21
N TYR A 76 8.74 -4.29 -6.92
CA TYR A 76 9.63 -3.42 -6.15
C TYR A 76 8.89 -2.80 -4.96
N VAL A 77 9.68 -2.43 -3.95
CA VAL A 77 9.24 -1.61 -2.81
C VAL A 77 10.01 -0.29 -2.87
N ALA A 78 9.33 0.83 -2.72
CA ALA A 78 9.93 2.15 -2.80
C ALA A 78 9.48 3.07 -1.65
N ALA A 79 10.35 4.01 -1.31
CA ALA A 79 10.10 5.11 -0.39
C ALA A 79 10.76 6.38 -0.92
N CYS A 80 10.46 7.53 -0.32
CA CYS A 80 11.20 8.77 -0.58
C CYS A 80 12.30 8.92 0.49
N ASP A 81 13.51 9.26 0.07
CA ASP A 81 14.60 9.61 1.00
C ASP A 81 14.50 11.07 1.46
N ASP A 82 15.33 11.43 2.43
CA ASP A 82 15.46 12.80 2.95
C ASP A 82 15.82 13.83 1.87
N VAL A 83 15.25 15.03 1.99
CA VAL A 83 15.62 16.18 1.18
C VAL A 83 16.90 16.79 1.77
N MET A 84 18.04 16.56 1.10
CA MET A 84 19.35 17.05 1.57
C MET A 84 19.43 18.56 1.81
N ALA A 85 18.60 19.36 1.16
CA ALA A 85 18.58 20.82 1.31
C ALA A 85 17.94 21.30 2.63
N SER A 86 17.11 20.45 3.26
CA SER A 86 16.39 20.76 4.50
C SER A 86 16.16 19.46 5.29
N PRO A 87 17.21 18.84 5.85
CA PRO A 87 17.12 17.58 6.58
C PRO A 87 16.21 17.64 7.82
N GLU A 88 15.95 18.84 8.33
CA GLU A 88 15.03 19.12 9.44
C GLU A 88 13.55 19.05 9.04
N VAL A 89 13.23 19.05 7.75
CA VAL A 89 11.85 19.03 7.24
C VAL A 89 11.46 17.62 6.83
N ALA A 90 10.59 17.00 7.63
CA ALA A 90 9.90 15.77 7.28
C ALA A 90 9.24 15.94 5.89
N SER A 91 9.63 15.10 4.93
CA SER A 91 9.21 15.26 3.53
C SER A 91 9.09 13.92 2.80
N GLY A 92 8.38 13.94 1.67
CA GLY A 92 8.08 12.76 0.87
C GLY A 92 7.27 11.72 1.64
N LEU A 93 7.40 10.46 1.21
CA LEU A 93 6.77 9.34 1.89
C LEU A 93 7.35 9.09 3.29
N LYS A 94 8.63 9.41 3.54
CA LYS A 94 9.27 9.27 4.85
C LYS A 94 8.65 10.22 5.87
N GLY A 95 8.49 11.49 5.53
CA GLY A 95 7.81 12.45 6.40
C GLY A 95 6.37 12.04 6.70
N LEU A 96 5.63 11.59 5.69
CA LEU A 96 4.28 11.04 5.92
C LEU A 96 4.28 9.83 6.86
N ALA A 97 5.29 8.96 6.75
CA ALA A 97 5.46 7.80 7.63
C ALA A 97 5.77 8.21 9.09
N GLU A 98 6.56 9.27 9.28
CA GLU A 98 6.87 9.88 10.58
C GLU A 98 5.62 10.53 11.21
N ASP A 99 4.93 11.39 10.46
CA ASP A 99 3.71 12.09 10.89
C ASP A 99 2.61 11.10 11.30
N LEU A 100 2.47 10.01 10.55
CA LEU A 100 1.49 8.97 10.85
C LEU A 100 2.01 7.93 11.84
N SER A 101 3.30 7.92 12.19
CA SER A 101 3.92 6.84 12.99
C SER A 101 3.64 5.43 12.45
N LEU A 102 3.73 5.27 11.11
CA LEU A 102 3.46 4.03 10.39
C LEU A 102 4.61 3.69 9.42
N PRO A 103 4.92 2.40 9.18
CA PRO A 103 5.88 2.01 8.15
C PRO A 103 5.19 2.04 6.77
N ILE A 104 5.36 3.12 6.01
CA ILE A 104 4.64 3.34 4.75
C ILE A 104 5.57 3.20 3.55
N PHE A 105 5.18 2.40 2.55
CA PHE A 105 5.95 2.18 1.32
C PHE A 105 5.04 2.09 0.10
N LYS A 106 5.57 2.45 -1.07
CA LYS A 106 4.95 2.12 -2.35
C LYS A 106 5.35 0.71 -2.76
N ILE A 107 4.39 -0.09 -3.23
CA ILE A 107 4.64 -1.43 -3.78
C ILE A 107 3.96 -1.53 -5.14
N SER A 108 4.71 -1.90 -6.17
CA SER A 108 4.17 -2.07 -7.52
C SER A 108 5.08 -2.99 -8.34
N ALA A 109 4.79 -3.18 -9.63
CA ALA A 109 5.62 -3.97 -10.52
C ALA A 109 6.01 -3.18 -11.77
N THR A 110 7.08 -3.62 -12.44
CA THR A 110 7.51 -3.05 -13.73
C THR A 110 8.00 -4.16 -14.64
N SER A 111 7.98 -3.92 -15.96
CA SER A 111 8.65 -4.78 -16.93
C SER A 111 10.13 -4.45 -17.10
N SER A 112 10.59 -3.28 -16.63
CA SER A 112 12.01 -2.93 -16.68
C SER A 112 12.78 -3.71 -15.63
N GLU A 113 13.90 -4.31 -16.04
CA GLU A 113 14.82 -4.97 -15.11
C GLU A 113 15.44 -3.99 -14.13
N ASP A 114 15.66 -2.76 -14.58
CA ASP A 114 16.07 -1.66 -13.72
C ASP A 114 14.86 -0.85 -13.26
N ALA A 115 14.37 -1.18 -12.07
CA ALA A 115 13.27 -0.45 -11.45
C ALA A 115 13.54 1.06 -11.27
N ARG A 116 14.81 1.53 -11.34
CA ARG A 116 15.14 2.96 -11.26
C ARG A 116 14.50 3.78 -12.38
N GLU A 117 14.35 3.21 -13.58
CA GLU A 117 13.66 3.89 -14.68
C GLU A 117 12.23 4.23 -14.29
N ARG A 118 11.51 3.27 -13.71
CA ARG A 118 10.14 3.51 -13.22
C ARG A 118 10.11 4.54 -12.09
N LEU A 119 11.12 4.56 -11.21
CA LEU A 119 11.18 5.55 -10.15
C LEU A 119 11.45 6.97 -10.66
N ASN A 120 12.19 7.11 -11.77
CA ASN A 120 12.36 8.42 -12.41
C ASN A 120 11.02 8.98 -12.89
N ASP A 121 10.15 8.14 -13.45
CA ASP A 121 8.78 8.57 -13.80
C ASP A 121 8.02 9.03 -12.55
N LEU A 122 8.08 8.28 -11.45
CA LEU A 122 7.41 8.66 -10.19
C LEU A 122 7.94 10.00 -9.64
N ASN A 123 9.24 10.26 -9.82
CA ASN A 123 9.87 11.51 -9.39
C ASN A 123 9.41 12.69 -10.24
N LEU A 124 9.32 12.51 -11.55
CA LEU A 124 8.80 13.52 -12.47
C LEU A 124 7.32 13.81 -12.19
N GLU A 125 6.52 12.78 -11.97
CA GLU A 125 5.09 12.87 -11.67
C GLU A 125 4.80 13.31 -10.22
N ARG A 126 5.83 13.33 -9.35
CA ARG A 126 5.70 13.52 -7.90
C ARG A 126 4.58 12.66 -7.32
N TYR A 127 4.59 11.37 -7.67
CA TYR A 127 3.48 10.45 -7.40
C TYR A 127 3.10 10.46 -5.92
N GLY A 128 1.81 10.66 -5.61
CA GLY A 128 1.32 10.69 -4.23
C GLY A 128 1.62 11.99 -3.47
N SER A 129 2.12 13.04 -4.11
CA SER A 129 2.41 14.33 -3.46
C SER A 129 1.17 15.12 -3.06
N ILE A 130 0.01 14.86 -3.67
CA ILE A 130 -1.18 15.68 -3.47
C ILE A 130 -2.06 15.10 -2.35
N TYR A 131 -2.63 15.97 -1.52
CA TYR A 131 -3.59 15.61 -0.48
C TYR A 131 -4.61 16.73 -0.28
N GLU A 132 -5.71 16.42 0.40
CA GLU A 132 -6.73 17.40 0.78
C GLU A 132 -6.38 18.04 2.13
N ALA A 133 -6.17 19.35 2.12
CA ALA A 133 -5.98 20.19 3.31
C ALA A 133 -7.25 21.02 3.59
N GLU A 134 -7.27 21.75 4.71
CA GLU A 134 -8.42 22.58 5.10
C GLU A 134 -8.80 23.64 4.04
N GLY A 135 -7.79 24.20 3.35
CA GLY A 135 -7.98 25.18 2.28
C GLY A 135 -8.14 24.60 0.86
N GLY A 136 -8.32 23.28 0.73
CA GLY A 136 -8.36 22.58 -0.56
C GLY A 136 -7.12 21.73 -0.82
N TYR A 137 -6.83 21.41 -2.08
CA TYR A 137 -5.71 20.54 -2.42
C TYR A 137 -4.36 21.20 -2.20
N ALA A 138 -3.44 20.46 -1.58
CA ALA A 138 -2.06 20.86 -1.35
C ALA A 138 -1.10 19.80 -1.90
N SER A 139 0.13 20.21 -2.24
CA SER A 139 1.21 19.31 -2.68
C SER A 139 2.35 19.31 -1.64
N ALA A 140 2.74 18.12 -1.20
CA ALA A 140 3.83 17.91 -0.26
C ALA A 140 5.19 17.81 -0.99
N LEU A 141 6.22 18.38 -0.38
CA LEU A 141 7.62 18.31 -0.85
C LEU A 141 8.19 16.87 -0.69
N GLY A 142 9.27 16.56 -1.40
CA GLY A 142 10.05 15.32 -1.24
C GLY A 142 9.53 14.09 -2.00
N PHE A 143 8.34 14.17 -2.62
CA PHE A 143 7.80 13.11 -3.49
C PHE A 143 8.48 13.02 -4.87
N ASP A 144 9.59 13.75 -5.07
CA ASP A 144 10.51 13.69 -6.20
C ASP A 144 11.80 12.89 -5.88
N LYS A 145 11.85 12.21 -4.73
CA LYS A 145 13.01 11.44 -4.22
C LYS A 145 12.73 9.94 -4.04
N TRP A 146 11.85 9.36 -4.84
CA TRP A 146 11.57 7.93 -4.86
C TRP A 146 12.84 7.11 -5.12
N ARG A 147 13.10 6.15 -4.22
CA ARG A 147 14.17 5.14 -4.34
C ARG A 147 13.65 3.76 -3.98
N THR A 148 14.25 2.74 -4.58
CA THR A 148 13.97 1.36 -4.22
C THR A 148 14.51 1.07 -2.83
N GLN A 149 13.82 0.22 -2.10
CA GLN A 149 14.19 -0.26 -0.79
C GLN A 149 14.58 -1.74 -0.89
N THR A 150 15.48 -2.19 -0.01
CA THR A 150 15.90 -3.59 -0.01
C THR A 150 14.79 -4.48 0.53
N ILE A 151 14.45 -5.54 -0.22
CA ILE A 151 13.41 -6.49 0.15
C ILE A 151 14.08 -7.74 0.73
N HIS A 152 13.80 -8.04 2.01
CA HIS A 152 14.39 -9.19 2.70
C HIS A 152 13.32 -10.11 3.32
N PRO A 153 12.74 -11.02 2.51
CA PRO A 153 11.97 -12.14 3.06
C PRO A 153 12.89 -13.09 3.83
N ARG A 154 12.36 -13.79 4.84
CA ARG A 154 13.13 -14.73 5.67
C ARG A 154 13.33 -16.11 5.02
N ARG A 155 12.62 -16.38 3.93
CA ARG A 155 12.68 -17.62 3.17
C ARG A 155 13.00 -17.37 1.71
N ARG A 156 13.44 -18.43 1.04
CA ARG A 156 13.54 -18.48 -0.41
C ARG A 156 12.15 -18.68 -1.03
N PRO A 157 11.98 -18.37 -2.34
CA PRO A 157 10.81 -18.82 -3.09
C PRO A 157 10.58 -20.32 -2.94
N LYS A 158 9.31 -20.74 -2.98
CA LYS A 158 8.96 -22.17 -2.99
C LYS A 158 9.64 -22.88 -4.16
N GLN A 159 9.99 -24.15 -3.95
CA GLN A 159 10.65 -24.97 -4.97
C GLN A 159 9.80 -25.04 -6.24
N GLY A 160 10.42 -24.92 -7.42
CA GLY A 160 9.73 -24.91 -8.71
C GLY A 160 8.98 -23.61 -9.05
N ALA A 161 8.84 -22.66 -8.11
CA ALA A 161 8.22 -21.38 -8.40
C ALA A 161 9.04 -20.60 -9.44
N PRO A 162 8.40 -19.97 -10.45
CA PRO A 162 9.09 -19.17 -11.45
C PRO A 162 9.43 -17.76 -10.92
N ILE A 163 10.03 -17.71 -9.73
CA ILE A 163 10.28 -16.51 -8.94
C ILE A 163 11.71 -16.53 -8.41
N SER A 164 12.40 -15.39 -8.47
CA SER A 164 13.68 -15.17 -7.80
C SER A 164 13.65 -13.88 -6.99
N VAL A 165 14.34 -13.86 -5.85
CA VAL A 165 14.44 -12.68 -4.98
C VAL A 165 15.82 -12.06 -5.18
N GLY A 166 15.85 -10.84 -5.70
CA GLY A 166 17.03 -9.99 -5.71
C GLY A 166 17.02 -9.00 -4.54
N PRO A 167 18.07 -8.18 -4.37
CA PRO A 167 18.15 -7.24 -3.25
C PRO A 167 17.03 -6.19 -3.24
N ARG A 168 16.64 -5.66 -4.39
CA ARG A 168 15.69 -4.53 -4.52
C ARG A 168 14.40 -4.89 -5.26
N THR A 169 14.34 -6.07 -5.86
CA THR A 169 13.20 -6.54 -6.64
C THR A 169 12.95 -8.03 -6.42
N ILE A 170 11.68 -8.43 -6.51
CA ILE A 170 11.28 -9.83 -6.68
C ILE A 170 10.98 -10.02 -8.17
N ARG A 171 11.78 -10.84 -8.84
CA ARG A 171 11.61 -11.17 -10.26
C ARG A 171 10.62 -12.31 -10.38
N VAL A 172 9.58 -12.11 -11.17
CA VAL A 172 8.50 -13.09 -11.42
C VAL A 172 8.41 -13.34 -12.91
N VAL A 173 8.60 -14.58 -13.36
CA VAL A 173 8.26 -14.96 -14.74
C VAL A 173 6.77 -15.26 -14.78
N LEU A 174 6.01 -14.35 -15.40
CA LEU A 174 4.56 -14.45 -15.50
C LEU A 174 4.16 -15.61 -16.44
N PRO A 175 3.03 -16.30 -16.20
CA PRO A 175 2.46 -17.21 -17.19
C PRO A 175 2.18 -16.51 -18.53
N ARG A 176 2.29 -17.21 -19.67
CA ARG A 176 2.22 -16.67 -21.06
C ARG A 176 1.06 -15.71 -21.35
N HIS A 177 -0.05 -15.81 -20.63
CA HIS A 177 -1.26 -15.01 -20.85
C HIS A 177 -1.60 -14.05 -19.71
N LEU A 178 -0.77 -13.98 -18.67
CA LEU A 178 -0.88 -12.99 -17.61
C LEU A 178 -0.07 -11.76 -18.02
N SER A 179 -0.76 -10.68 -18.39
CA SER A 179 -0.11 -9.40 -18.67
C SER A 179 0.39 -8.73 -17.38
N LEU A 180 1.37 -7.82 -17.51
CA LEU A 180 1.89 -7.04 -16.38
C LEU A 180 0.76 -6.32 -15.63
N THR A 181 -0.11 -5.57 -16.33
CA THR A 181 -1.17 -4.82 -15.63
C THR A 181 -2.22 -5.72 -14.99
N ALA A 182 -2.45 -6.92 -15.54
CA ALA A 182 -3.33 -7.91 -14.91
C ALA A 182 -2.67 -8.54 -13.68
N PHE A 183 -1.35 -8.68 -13.66
CA PHE A 183 -0.56 -9.07 -12.49
C PHE A 183 -0.58 -7.97 -11.43
N GLU A 184 -0.30 -6.71 -11.79
CA GLU A 184 -0.34 -5.56 -10.88
C GLU A 184 -1.69 -5.38 -10.20
N LYS A 185 -2.79 -5.54 -10.94
CA LYS A 185 -4.13 -5.49 -10.34
C LYS A 185 -4.36 -6.59 -9.31
N ARG A 186 -3.92 -7.81 -9.60
CA ARG A 186 -3.99 -8.91 -8.62
C ARG A 186 -3.08 -8.65 -7.42
N LEU A 187 -1.92 -8.06 -7.64
CA LEU A 187 -0.99 -7.65 -6.58
C LEU A 187 -1.65 -6.61 -5.67
N ALA A 188 -2.21 -5.55 -6.24
CA ALA A 188 -2.95 -4.52 -5.51
C ALA A 188 -4.17 -5.09 -4.78
N ASP A 189 -4.95 -5.97 -5.42
CA ASP A 189 -6.10 -6.63 -4.79
C ASP A 189 -5.68 -7.44 -3.56
N LYS A 190 -4.59 -8.21 -3.66
CA LYS A 190 -4.07 -8.97 -2.51
C LYS A 190 -3.50 -8.06 -1.43
N LEU A 191 -2.82 -6.97 -1.79
CA LEU A 191 -2.27 -5.99 -0.83
C LEU A 191 -3.33 -5.04 -0.25
N SER A 192 -4.56 -5.04 -0.77
CA SER A 192 -5.59 -4.04 -0.44
C SER A 192 -5.90 -3.90 1.05
N SER A 193 -5.72 -4.96 1.84
CA SER A 193 -5.90 -4.94 3.30
C SER A 193 -4.90 -4.04 4.03
N SER A 194 -3.71 -3.82 3.47
CA SER A 194 -2.67 -2.96 4.01
C SER A 194 -2.54 -1.64 3.24
N GLN A 195 -3.44 -1.35 2.30
CA GLN A 195 -3.47 -0.10 1.57
C GLN A 195 -3.74 1.06 2.54
N LEU A 196 -2.82 2.03 2.59
CA LEU A 196 -2.86 3.14 3.55
C LEU A 196 -4.20 3.86 3.51
N SER A 197 -4.63 4.22 2.30
CA SER A 197 -5.82 5.04 2.08
C SER A 197 -7.12 4.35 2.50
N LYS A 198 -7.16 3.01 2.51
CA LYS A 198 -8.29 2.22 3.04
C LYS A 198 -8.19 2.04 4.54
N TRP A 199 -6.99 1.72 5.04
CA TRP A 199 -6.80 1.43 6.45
C TRP A 199 -6.99 2.67 7.33
N ILE A 200 -6.49 3.83 6.90
CA ILE A 200 -6.58 5.09 7.66
C ILE A 200 -8.05 5.54 7.88
N GLN A 201 -8.94 5.13 6.98
CA GLN A 201 -10.39 5.40 7.06
C GLN A 201 -11.15 4.32 7.86
N SER A 202 -10.50 3.22 8.24
CA SER A 202 -11.11 2.19 9.08
C SER A 202 -11.20 2.66 10.55
N ARG A 203 -12.03 1.99 11.35
CA ARG A 203 -12.10 2.25 12.81
C ARG A 203 -10.72 2.21 13.48
N ALA A 204 -9.90 1.22 13.14
CA ALA A 204 -8.55 1.09 13.70
C ALA A 204 -7.61 2.23 13.25
N GLY A 205 -7.75 2.68 12.00
CA GLY A 205 -6.98 3.82 11.48
C GLY A 205 -7.37 5.13 12.13
N LEU A 206 -8.67 5.40 12.29
CA LEU A 206 -9.18 6.60 12.97
C LEU A 206 -8.74 6.64 14.44
N GLU A 207 -8.80 5.50 15.14
CA GLU A 207 -8.32 5.39 16.51
C GLU A 207 -6.80 5.61 16.61
N HIS A 208 -6.04 5.12 15.63
CA HIS A 208 -4.61 5.35 15.55
C HIS A 208 -4.29 6.84 15.36
N CYS A 209 -4.92 7.50 14.38
CA CYS A 209 -4.76 8.92 14.13
C CYS A 209 -5.05 9.76 15.37
N ARG A 210 -6.11 9.42 16.13
CA ARG A 210 -6.43 10.08 17.40
C ARG A 210 -5.33 9.92 18.45
N LYS A 211 -4.72 8.73 18.57
CA LYS A 211 -3.61 8.46 19.52
C LYS A 211 -2.31 9.16 19.11
N VAL A 212 -2.06 9.27 17.80
CA VAL A 212 -0.88 9.96 17.24
C VAL A 212 -1.06 11.48 17.24
N GLY A 213 -2.30 11.97 17.22
CA GLY A 213 -2.62 13.39 17.10
C GLY A 213 -2.54 13.92 15.68
N CYS A 214 -2.80 13.08 14.67
CA CYS A 214 -2.71 13.44 13.25
C CYS A 214 -4.08 13.38 12.53
N ASP A 215 -4.20 14.13 11.44
CA ASP A 215 -5.40 14.12 10.60
C ASP A 215 -5.36 12.92 9.63
N PRO A 216 -6.38 12.03 9.62
CA PRO A 216 -6.42 10.89 8.71
C PRO A 216 -6.41 11.28 7.22
N ARG A 217 -6.81 12.52 6.87
CA ARG A 217 -6.75 13.04 5.49
C ARG A 217 -5.33 13.07 4.94
N LEU A 218 -4.30 13.20 5.80
CA LEU A 218 -2.90 13.13 5.41
C LEU A 218 -2.55 11.80 4.72
N GLY A 219 -3.20 10.69 5.12
CA GLY A 219 -3.03 9.37 4.52
C GLY A 219 -3.75 9.17 3.18
N ILE A 220 -4.58 10.13 2.74
CA ILE A 220 -5.30 10.08 1.47
C ILE A 220 -4.50 10.85 0.42
N ARG A 221 -3.71 10.10 -0.34
CA ARG A 221 -2.76 10.66 -1.31
C ARG A 221 -3.29 10.57 -2.73
N MET A 222 -2.92 11.54 -3.55
CA MET A 222 -3.26 11.64 -4.97
C MET A 222 -2.03 12.03 -5.81
N SER A 223 -2.13 11.76 -7.10
CA SER A 223 -1.17 12.18 -8.13
C SER A 223 -1.89 13.01 -9.18
N GLY A 224 -1.25 14.10 -9.59
CA GLY A 224 -1.69 14.92 -10.72
C GLY A 224 -1.27 14.31 -12.04
N TYR A 225 -2.18 14.31 -13.00
CA TYR A 225 -1.94 13.91 -14.37
C TYR A 225 -2.31 15.07 -15.28
N ASN A 226 -1.31 15.85 -15.68
CA ASN A 226 -1.50 17.00 -16.55
C ASN A 226 -1.63 16.53 -18.00
N PHE A 227 -2.84 16.14 -18.40
CA PHE A 227 -3.19 15.91 -19.80
C PHE A 227 -3.91 17.15 -20.34
N GLY A 228 -3.17 18.19 -20.74
CA GLY A 228 -3.73 19.45 -21.26
C GLY A 228 -4.21 20.42 -20.17
N ASP A 229 -5.26 21.18 -20.44
CA ASP A 229 -5.70 22.35 -19.66
C ASP A 229 -6.54 22.02 -18.40
N THR A 230 -6.60 20.75 -17.97
CA THR A 230 -7.39 20.35 -16.79
C THR A 230 -6.57 19.58 -15.78
N ASP A 231 -6.67 20.02 -14.52
CA ASP A 231 -6.09 19.30 -13.38
C ASP A 231 -6.90 18.04 -13.11
N ARG A 232 -6.31 16.88 -13.46
CA ARG A 232 -6.87 15.58 -13.10
C ARG A 232 -6.06 14.97 -11.97
N PHE A 233 -6.71 14.72 -10.85
CA PHE A 233 -6.14 13.94 -9.74
C PHE A 233 -6.65 12.50 -9.76
N SER A 234 -5.77 11.55 -9.48
CA SER A 234 -6.13 10.16 -9.21
C SER A 234 -5.53 9.71 -7.90
N ARG A 235 -6.23 8.83 -7.18
CA ARG A 235 -5.74 8.28 -5.91
C ARG A 235 -4.45 7.50 -6.10
N ALA A 236 -3.49 7.73 -5.22
CA ALA A 236 -2.24 6.99 -5.13
C ALA A 236 -2.45 5.71 -4.32
N ASP A 237 -3.21 4.77 -4.89
CA ASP A 237 -3.66 3.56 -4.20
C ASP A 237 -2.57 2.48 -4.02
N GLU A 238 -1.37 2.71 -4.53
CA GLU A 238 -0.22 1.81 -4.41
C GLU A 238 0.67 2.11 -3.20
N ILE A 239 0.15 2.82 -2.20
CA ILE A 239 0.82 3.14 -0.94
C ILE A 239 0.27 2.22 0.16
N TYR A 240 1.15 1.49 0.83
CA TYR A 240 0.80 0.44 1.78
C TYR A 240 1.54 0.60 3.11
N ILE A 241 0.88 0.21 4.19
CA ILE A 241 1.53 -0.03 5.49
C ILE A 241 2.27 -1.38 5.37
N PHE A 242 3.60 -1.33 5.39
CA PHE A 242 4.43 -2.47 5.01
C PHE A 242 5.82 -2.40 5.63
N ARG A 243 6.38 -3.53 6.05
CA ARG A 243 7.79 -3.62 6.47
C ARG A 243 8.61 -4.36 5.40
N PRO A 244 9.62 -3.73 4.76
CA PRO A 244 10.39 -4.36 3.67
C PRO A 244 11.31 -5.51 4.12
N ARG A 245 11.27 -5.87 5.39
CA ARG A 245 12.05 -6.95 5.99
C ARG A 245 11.17 -7.80 6.88
N GLY A 246 11.48 -9.09 6.99
CA GLY A 246 10.80 -9.99 7.91
C GLY A 246 9.45 -10.47 7.37
N GLU A 247 8.43 -10.42 8.21
CA GLU A 247 7.12 -11.04 7.92
C GLU A 247 6.44 -10.43 6.69
N ASP A 248 6.32 -9.10 6.58
CA ASP A 248 5.61 -8.48 5.45
C ASP A 248 6.34 -8.73 4.11
N ALA A 249 7.68 -8.75 4.11
CA ALA A 249 8.48 -9.11 2.94
C ALA A 249 8.25 -10.58 2.51
N GLU A 250 8.17 -11.50 3.47
CA GLU A 250 7.81 -12.89 3.21
C GLU A 250 6.39 -13.02 2.66
N ARG A 251 5.46 -12.22 3.18
CA ARG A 251 4.08 -12.19 2.71
C ARG A 251 3.97 -11.64 1.29
N LEU A 252 4.76 -10.63 0.92
CA LEU A 252 4.84 -10.14 -0.46
C LEU A 252 5.33 -11.23 -1.42
N LEU A 253 6.34 -12.02 -1.01
CA LEU A 253 6.80 -13.18 -1.77
C LEU A 253 5.67 -14.23 -1.92
N THR A 254 4.97 -14.57 -0.83
CA THR A 254 3.81 -15.48 -0.86
C THR A 254 2.70 -14.96 -1.78
N ILE A 255 2.42 -13.65 -1.78
CA ILE A 255 1.43 -13.03 -2.67
C ILE A 255 1.83 -13.23 -4.14
N CYS A 256 3.10 -13.01 -4.49
CA CYS A 256 3.60 -13.25 -5.84
C CYS A 256 3.41 -14.72 -6.26
N GLU A 257 3.76 -15.65 -5.37
CA GLU A 257 3.58 -17.10 -5.58
C GLU A 257 2.11 -17.46 -5.79
N ILE A 258 1.21 -16.96 -4.94
CA ILE A 258 -0.24 -17.19 -5.03
C ILE A 258 -0.77 -16.67 -6.37
N ILE A 259 -0.38 -15.47 -6.80
CA ILE A 259 -0.89 -14.89 -8.06
C ILE A 259 -0.52 -15.78 -9.24
N VAL A 260 0.73 -16.23 -9.31
CA VAL A 260 1.21 -17.11 -10.39
C VAL A 260 0.51 -18.46 -10.33
N HIS A 261 0.50 -19.11 -9.17
CA HIS A 261 -0.08 -20.44 -9.00
C HIS A 261 -1.59 -20.43 -9.28
N GLU A 262 -2.35 -19.48 -8.71
CA GLU A 262 -3.79 -19.37 -8.93
C GLU A 262 -4.11 -19.10 -10.40
N TYR A 263 -3.31 -18.27 -11.09
CA TYR A 263 -3.54 -18.00 -12.51
C TYR A 263 -3.39 -19.26 -13.37
N VAL A 264 -2.39 -20.10 -13.09
CA VAL A 264 -2.12 -21.32 -13.84
C VAL A 264 -3.14 -22.42 -13.52
N THR A 265 -3.48 -22.59 -12.24
CA THR A 265 -4.26 -23.76 -11.77
C THR A 265 -5.77 -23.54 -11.77
N LYS A 266 -6.27 -22.30 -11.66
CA LYS A 266 -7.71 -22.02 -11.74
C LYS A 266 -8.16 -21.97 -13.20
N LYS A 267 -8.30 -23.15 -13.84
CA LYS A 267 -9.02 -23.29 -15.12
C LYS A 267 -10.52 -23.02 -14.90
N GLY A 268 -11.14 -22.15 -15.70
CA GLY A 268 -12.61 -22.12 -15.84
C GLY A 268 -13.38 -20.85 -15.46
N ARG A 269 -12.77 -19.81 -14.87
CA ARG A 269 -13.44 -18.48 -14.84
C ARG A 269 -13.29 -17.87 -16.23
N ARG A 270 -14.41 -17.74 -16.97
CA ARG A 270 -14.49 -16.95 -18.22
C ARG A 270 -13.64 -15.70 -18.04
N ARG A 271 -12.73 -15.44 -18.99
CA ARG A 271 -12.10 -14.13 -19.12
C ARG A 271 -13.24 -13.10 -18.99
N PRO A 272 -13.20 -12.15 -18.05
CA PRO A 272 -14.24 -11.13 -17.97
C PRO A 272 -14.37 -10.49 -19.36
N ARG A 273 -15.55 -10.61 -19.97
CA ARG A 273 -15.87 -10.01 -21.29
C ARG A 273 -16.21 -8.52 -21.17
N TRP A 274 -16.21 -7.98 -19.96
CA TRP A 274 -16.51 -6.58 -19.71
C TRP A 274 -15.30 -5.73 -20.05
N GLY A 275 -15.53 -4.71 -20.88
CA GLY A 275 -14.62 -3.57 -20.99
C GLY A 275 -14.29 -3.06 -19.59
N TRP A 276 -13.03 -2.68 -19.41
CA TRP A 276 -12.50 -2.17 -18.16
C TRP A 276 -13.28 -0.93 -17.70
N VAL A 277 -13.81 -0.96 -16.48
CA VAL A 277 -14.23 0.25 -15.75
C VAL A 277 -13.43 0.27 -14.46
N SER A 278 -12.56 1.28 -14.32
CA SER A 278 -12.04 1.66 -13.01
C SER A 278 -12.97 2.72 -12.43
N PRO A 279 -13.41 2.62 -11.18
CA PRO A 279 -14.17 3.69 -10.52
C PRO A 279 -13.44 5.04 -10.59
N ASN A 280 -12.10 5.03 -10.68
CA ASN A 280 -11.25 6.22 -10.73
C ASN A 280 -10.92 6.68 -12.17
N GLN A 281 -11.53 6.07 -13.19
CA GLN A 281 -11.43 6.54 -14.58
C GLN A 281 -12.56 7.49 -15.00
N GLY A 282 -13.39 7.95 -14.08
CA GLY A 282 -14.41 8.96 -14.36
C GLY A 282 -13.80 10.25 -14.89
N TYR A 283 -14.33 10.72 -16.03
CA TYR A 283 -14.33 12.13 -16.36
C TYR A 283 -15.16 12.83 -15.28
N VAL A 284 -14.54 13.68 -14.45
CA VAL A 284 -15.33 14.67 -13.75
C VAL A 284 -15.55 15.80 -14.75
N SER A 285 -16.80 15.97 -15.18
CA SER A 285 -17.29 17.19 -15.82
C SER A 285 -18.78 17.28 -15.51
N PRO A 286 -19.35 18.48 -15.42
CA PRO A 286 -19.31 19.32 -14.22
C PRO A 286 -20.73 19.58 -13.69
N SER A 287 -20.83 19.91 -12.41
CA SER A 287 -21.93 20.71 -11.87
C SER A 287 -21.45 21.47 -10.67
#